data_AF-A0A841LJF6-F1
#
_entry.id   AF-A0A841LJF6-F1
#
_cell.length_a   1.000
_cell.length_b   1.000
_cell.length_c   1.000
_cell.angle_alpha   90.00
_cell.angle_beta   90.00
_cell.angle_gamma   90.00
#
_symmetry.space_group_name_H-M   'P 1'
#
loop_
_entity.id
_entity.type
_entity.pdbx_description
1 polymer ?
#
loop_
_entity_poly.entity_id
_entity_poly.type
_entity_poly.pdbx_seq_one_letter_code
_entity_poly.pdbx_strand_id
1 'polypeptide(L)' 'MFTIENIQAAESKIKTGADFPQFIKEIKEMGVKRNDVYVKRLIYLF' A
#
# COMPACT_ATOMS: atom_id res chain seq x y z
N MET A 1 -3.55 -16.66 8.31
CA MET A 1 -2.57 -15.69 8.84
C MET A 1 -1.93 -15.03 7.64
N PHE A 2 -1.97 -13.71 7.52
CA PHE A 2 -1.26 -12.98 6.46
C PHE A 2 0.19 -12.77 6.91
N THR A 3 1.15 -12.90 5.99
CA THR A 3 2.57 -12.63 6.27
C THR A 3 2.96 -11.24 5.78
N ILE A 4 4.09 -10.75 6.26
CA ILE A 4 4.68 -9.49 5.78
C ILE A 4 5.00 -9.60 4.28
N GLU A 5 5.41 -10.78 3.79
CA GLU A 5 5.70 -10.98 2.37
C GLU A 5 4.45 -10.79 1.48
N ASN A 6 3.27 -11.20 1.96
CA ASN A 6 2.03 -11.01 1.21
C ASN A 6 1.69 -9.51 1.05
N ILE A 7 1.96 -8.71 2.08
CA ILE A 7 1.75 -7.26 2.04
C ILE A 7 2.75 -6.63 1.07
N GLN A 8 4.02 -7.03 1.12
CA GLN A 8 5.06 -6.55 0.19
C GLN A 8 4.78 -6.94 -1.26
N ALA A 9 4.27 -8.14 -1.50
CA ALA A 9 3.85 -8.59 -2.83
C ALA A 9 2.70 -7.72 -3.37
N ALA A 10 1.70 -7.40 -2.54
CA ALA A 10 0.62 -6.50 -2.93
C ALA A 10 1.12 -5.05 -3.15
N GLU A 11 2.05 -4.56 -2.32
CA GLU A 11 2.64 -3.23 -2.43
C GLU A 11 3.46 -3.08 -3.71
N SER A 12 4.19 -4.13 -4.12
CA SER A 12 4.96 -4.15 -5.38
C SER A 12 4.11 -3.95 -6.64
N LYS A 13 2.79 -4.14 -6.55
CA LYS A 13 1.85 -3.91 -7.66
C LYS A 13 1.56 -2.42 -7.85
N ILE A 14 1.85 -1.57 -6.85
CA ILE A 14 1.64 -0.13 -6.91
C ILE A 14 2.73 0.48 -7.78
N LYS A 15 2.36 0.96 -8.96
CA LYS A 15 3.29 1.68 -9.85
C LYS A 15 3.05 3.18 -9.82
N THR A 16 1.81 3.56 -9.57
CA THR A 16 1.36 4.95 -9.54
C THR A 16 0.41 5.17 -8.38
N GLY A 17 0.16 6.43 -8.02
CA GLY A 17 -0.80 6.77 -6.96
C GLY A 17 -2.23 6.29 -7.27
N ALA A 18 -2.56 6.00 -8.53
CA ALA A 18 -3.86 5.46 -8.93
C ALA A 18 -4.06 4.00 -8.53
N ASP A 19 -2.98 3.24 -8.29
CA ASP A 19 -3.04 1.83 -7.89
C ASP A 19 -3.27 1.66 -6.38
N PHE A 20 -3.12 2.76 -5.62
CA PHE A 20 -3.18 2.76 -4.16
C PHE A 20 -4.54 2.32 -3.58
N PRO A 21 -5.70 2.76 -4.10
CA PRO A 21 -7.00 2.28 -3.63
C PRO A 21 -7.17 0.75 -3.78
N GLN A 22 -6.62 0.17 -4.86
CA GLN A 22 -6.68 -1.27 -5.12
C GLN A 22 -5.83 -2.05 -4.12
N PHE A 23 -4.61 -1.56 -3.83
CA PHE A 23 -3.75 -2.14 -2.79
C PHE A 23 -4.41 -2.14 -1.41
N ILE A 24 -5.03 -1.02 -1.00
CA ILE A 24 -5.72 -0.91 0.30
C ILE A 24 -6.86 -1.93 0.41
N LYS A 25 -7.61 -2.15 -0.68
CA LYS A 25 -8.66 -3.17 -0.72
C LYS A 25 -8.07 -4.57 -0.51
N GLU A 26 -7.00 -4.90 -1.22
CA GLU A 26 -6.35 -6.21 -1.19
C GLU A 26 -5.82 -6.54 0.22
N ILE A 27 -5.11 -5.61 0.88
CA ILE A 27 -4.60 -5.84 2.25
C ILE A 27 -5.71 -5.90 3.31
N LYS A 28 -6.82 -5.18 3.09
CA LYS A 28 -7.98 -5.21 4.00
C LYS A 28 -8.69 -6.56 3.95
N GLU A 29 -8.83 -7.14 2.75
CA GLU A 29 -9.37 -8.49 2.54
C GLU A 29 -8.47 -9.57 3.16
N MET A 30 -7.16 -9.35 3.22
CA MET A 30 -6.22 -10.23 3.93
C MET A 30 -6.38 -10.20 5.46
N GLY A 31 -7.14 -9.25 6.02
CA GLY A 31 -7.36 -9.11 7.47
C GLY A 31 -6.43 -8.11 8.16
N VAL A 32 -5.72 -7.26 7.39
CA VAL A 32 -4.94 -6.15 7.95
C VAL A 32 -5.88 -5.12 8.57
N LYS A 33 -5.78 -4.94 9.89
CA LYS A 33 -6.65 -4.02 10.65
C LYS A 33 -6.17 -2.57 10.63
N ARG A 34 -4.86 -2.36 10.57
CA ARG A 34 -4.20 -1.06 10.46
C ARG A 34 -2.93 -1.20 9.62
N ASN A 35 -2.75 -0.27 8.70
CA ASN A 35 -1.51 -0.08 7.95
C ASN A 35 -1.21 1.42 7.94
N ASP A 36 -0.21 1.86 8.70
CA ASP A 36 0.18 3.26 8.77
C ASP A 36 1.16 3.56 7.63
N VAL A 37 0.63 4.04 6.50
CA VAL A 37 1.44 4.41 5.35
C VAL A 37 1.83 5.88 5.44
N TYR A 38 3.13 6.14 5.58
CA TYR A 38 3.69 7.49 5.58
C TYR A 38 4.05 7.90 4.15
N VAL A 39 3.11 8.56 3.48
CA VAL A 39 3.38 9.16 2.16
C VAL A 39 4.14 10.47 2.37
N LYS A 40 5.48 10.42 2.25
CA LYS A 40 6.28 11.65 2.19
C LYS A 40 6.06 12.29 0.81
N ARG A 41 5.14 13.25 0.74
CA ARG A 41 4.95 14.06 -0.47
C ARG A 41 6.15 15.00 -0.64
N LEU A 42 7.17 14.58 -1.38
CA LEU A 42 8.16 15.50 -1.94
C LEU A 42 7.53 16.16 -3.17
N ILE A 43 6.77 17.24 -2.93
CA ILE A 43 6.57 18.23 -3.99
C ILE A 43 7.95 18.85 -4.20
N TYR A 44 8.55 18.62 -5.38
CA TYR A 44 9.58 19.51 -5.86
C TYR A 44 8.95 20.90 -5.96
N LEU A 45 9.27 21.75 -4.97
CA LEU A 45 9.13 23.19 -5.12
C LEU A 45 10.13 23.58 -6.21
N PHE A 46 9.60 24.16 -7.28
CA PHE A 46 10.34 24.79 -8.38
C PHE A 46 11.43 25.73 -7.87
#